data_AF-A0A6P0HXK3-F1
#
_entry.id   AF-A0A6P0HXK3-F1
#
_cell.length_a   1.000
_cell.length_b   1.000
_cell.length_c   1.000
_cell.angle_alpha   90.00
_cell.angle_beta   90.00
_cell.angle_gamma   90.00
#
_symmetry.space_group_name_H-M   'P 1'
#
loop_
_entity.id
_entity.type
_entity.pdbx_description
1 polymer ?
#
loop_
_entity_poly.entity_id
_entity_poly.type
_entity_poly.pdbx_seq_one_letter_code
_entity_poly.pdbx_strand_id
1 'polypeptide(L)'
;QAATSDRSQLAAYLNLLENPDEHIILRETLSKEPLAPAVINSDTQWVEIVRWIVFALIEAEELGINQNNLEQKKASTDPKIIRFLGLEGTADSIGSRLGLEPDYTQRIIRHVGNYGEIYERNLGPNSLTPIERGLNNLWNNTEEPGLIYSPPFR
;
A
#
# COMPACT_ATOMS: atom_id res chain seq x y z
N GLN A 1 -10.18 -21.75 -24.23
CA GLN A 1 -11.16 -21.81 -23.11
C GLN A 1 -11.26 -20.41 -22.51
N ALA A 2 -12.35 -20.10 -21.78
CA ALA A 2 -12.52 -18.81 -21.09
C ALA A 2 -12.62 -19.07 -19.57
N ALA A 3 -12.02 -18.18 -18.79
CA ALA A 3 -12.05 -18.21 -17.33
C ALA A 3 -12.26 -16.79 -16.79
N THR A 4 -12.82 -16.68 -15.59
CA THR A 4 -13.08 -15.40 -14.91
C THR A 4 -12.59 -15.48 -13.47
N SER A 5 -11.84 -14.46 -13.04
CA SER A 5 -11.46 -14.24 -11.65
C SER A 5 -11.09 -12.76 -11.43
N ASP A 6 -10.59 -12.39 -10.26
CA ASP A 6 -9.97 -11.08 -10.06
C ASP A 6 -8.74 -10.91 -10.96
N ARG A 7 -8.43 -9.66 -11.32
CA ARG A 7 -7.35 -9.36 -12.28
C ARG A 7 -5.97 -9.82 -11.81
N SER A 8 -5.71 -9.76 -10.51
CA SER A 8 -4.40 -10.15 -9.97
C SER A 8 -4.19 -11.66 -10.06
N GLN A 9 -5.23 -12.43 -9.75
CA GLN A 9 -5.18 -13.88 -9.90
C GLN A 9 -5.15 -14.31 -11.36
N LEU A 10 -5.91 -13.64 -12.25
CA LEU A 10 -5.82 -13.90 -13.70
C LEU A 10 -4.41 -13.63 -14.23
N ALA A 11 -3.77 -12.55 -13.81
CA ALA A 11 -2.42 -12.22 -14.22
C ALA A 11 -1.39 -13.23 -13.67
N ALA A 12 -1.56 -13.69 -12.43
CA ALA A 12 -0.74 -14.77 -11.87
C ALA A 12 -0.92 -16.09 -12.63
N TYR A 13 -2.17 -16.46 -12.96
CA TYR A 13 -2.46 -17.67 -13.73
C TYR A 13 -1.93 -17.62 -15.15
N LEU A 14 -2.01 -16.47 -15.83
CA LEU A 14 -1.52 -16.30 -17.18
C LEU A 14 -0.02 -16.68 -17.29
N ASN A 15 0.78 -16.29 -16.30
CA ASN A 15 2.21 -16.63 -16.22
C ASN A 15 2.50 -18.12 -15.98
N LEU A 16 1.51 -18.91 -15.56
CA LEU A 16 1.65 -20.34 -15.30
C LEU A 16 1.21 -21.20 -16.49
N LEU A 17 0.69 -20.60 -17.56
CA LEU A 17 0.27 -21.31 -18.77
C LEU A 17 1.48 -21.71 -19.63
N GLU A 18 1.33 -22.74 -20.47
CA GLU A 18 2.39 -23.22 -21.36
C GLU A 18 2.81 -22.16 -22.38
N ASN A 19 1.85 -21.40 -22.94
CA ASN A 19 2.09 -20.32 -23.90
C ASN A 19 1.41 -19.01 -23.47
N PRO A 20 1.93 -18.29 -22.45
CA PRO A 20 1.29 -17.10 -21.88
C PRO A 20 0.96 -16.01 -22.92
N ASP A 21 1.80 -15.86 -23.94
CA ASP A 21 1.65 -14.85 -25.01
C ASP A 21 0.44 -15.08 -25.92
N GLU A 22 -0.15 -16.28 -25.92
CA GLU A 22 -1.38 -16.58 -26.67
C GLU A 22 -2.65 -16.20 -25.90
N HIS A 23 -2.52 -15.67 -24.67
CA HIS A 23 -3.62 -15.31 -23.80
C HIS A 23 -3.68 -13.81 -23.55
N ILE A 24 -4.91 -13.30 -23.39
CA ILE A 24 -5.16 -11.90 -23.04
C ILE A 24 -6.10 -11.81 -21.85
N ILE A 25 -5.84 -10.85 -20.97
CA ILE A 25 -6.80 -10.43 -19.94
C ILE A 25 -7.63 -9.31 -20.54
N LEU A 26 -8.94 -9.53 -20.62
CA LEU A 26 -9.88 -8.54 -21.14
C LEU A 26 -9.96 -7.30 -20.21
N ARG A 27 -10.38 -6.17 -20.77
CA ARG A 27 -10.47 -4.89 -20.03
C ARG A 27 -11.71 -4.83 -19.16
N GLU A 28 -12.74 -5.58 -19.54
CA GLU A 28 -14.04 -5.64 -18.89
C GLU A 28 -13.91 -6.24 -17.49
N THR A 29 -14.46 -5.52 -16.52
CA THR A 29 -14.54 -5.96 -15.12
C THR A 29 -15.95 -6.47 -14.84
N LEU A 30 -16.07 -7.72 -14.41
CA LEU A 30 -17.37 -8.39 -14.19
C LEU A 30 -17.82 -8.39 -12.72
N SER A 31 -16.92 -8.15 -11.76
CA SER A 31 -17.20 -8.13 -10.31
C SER A 31 -16.38 -7.07 -9.58
N LYS A 32 -16.72 -6.82 -8.30
CA LYS A 32 -15.99 -5.90 -7.41
C LYS A 32 -15.24 -6.72 -6.36
N GLU A 33 -13.91 -6.73 -6.44
CA GLU A 33 -13.05 -7.55 -5.57
C GLU A 33 -12.05 -6.68 -4.77
N PRO A 34 -12.48 -5.96 -3.72
CA PRO A 34 -11.58 -5.14 -2.91
C PRO A 34 -10.75 -6.02 -1.96
N LEU A 35 -9.57 -6.43 -2.41
CA LEU A 35 -8.66 -7.25 -1.63
C LEU A 35 -8.12 -6.47 -0.42
N ALA A 36 -8.29 -7.03 0.77
CA ALA A 36 -7.82 -6.45 2.03
C ALA A 36 -7.23 -7.55 2.94
N PRO A 37 -6.31 -7.20 3.86
CA PRO A 37 -5.82 -8.15 4.85
C PRO A 37 -6.98 -8.76 5.66
N ALA A 38 -7.01 -10.07 5.78
CA ALA A 38 -7.95 -10.80 6.61
C ALA A 38 -7.32 -11.11 7.97
N VAL A 39 -8.01 -10.77 9.05
CA VAL A 39 -7.58 -10.98 10.43
C VAL A 39 -8.72 -11.52 11.27
N ILE A 40 -8.41 -12.13 12.41
CA ILE A 40 -9.43 -12.60 13.35
C ILE A 40 -10.09 -11.41 14.06
N ASN A 41 -11.42 -11.38 14.10
CA ASN A 41 -12.17 -10.23 14.64
C ASN A 41 -12.11 -10.11 16.18
N SER A 42 -11.79 -11.19 16.89
CA SER A 42 -11.74 -11.18 18.36
C SER A 42 -10.53 -10.44 18.93
N ASP A 43 -9.52 -10.15 18.10
CA ASP A 43 -8.33 -9.41 18.48
C ASP A 43 -8.39 -7.98 17.90
N THR A 44 -9.06 -7.09 18.63
CA THR A 44 -9.29 -5.71 18.19
C THR A 44 -7.98 -4.92 18.07
N GLN A 45 -7.00 -5.18 18.94
CA GLN A 45 -5.69 -4.52 18.86
C GLN A 45 -4.98 -4.92 17.56
N TRP A 46 -4.99 -6.22 17.22
CA TRP A 46 -4.39 -6.69 15.98
C TRP A 46 -5.09 -6.13 14.73
N VAL A 47 -6.42 -6.03 14.75
CA VAL A 47 -7.20 -5.39 13.69
C VAL A 47 -6.74 -3.94 13.48
N GLU A 48 -6.59 -3.16 14.55
CA GLU A 48 -6.14 -1.77 14.46
C GLU A 48 -4.68 -1.70 13.95
N ILE A 49 -3.78 -2.55 14.46
CA ILE A 49 -2.38 -2.58 14.01
C ILE A 49 -2.30 -2.84 12.50
N VAL A 50 -2.96 -3.88 12.00
CA VAL A 50 -2.93 -4.21 10.57
C VAL A 50 -3.52 -3.09 9.71
N ARG A 51 -4.62 -2.48 10.16
CA ARG A 51 -5.23 -1.33 9.47
C ARG A 51 -4.26 -0.15 9.38
N TRP A 52 -3.61 0.21 10.49
CA TRP A 52 -2.68 1.34 10.53
C TRP A 52 -1.36 1.07 9.83
N ILE A 53 -0.95 -0.19 9.66
CA ILE A 53 0.16 -0.56 8.77
C ILE A 53 -0.21 -0.25 7.31
N VAL A 54 -1.40 -0.63 6.87
CA VAL A 54 -1.87 -0.33 5.49
C VAL A 54 -1.95 1.17 5.27
N PHE A 55 -2.52 1.93 6.21
CA PHE A 55 -2.56 3.38 6.12
C PHE A 55 -1.17 4.01 6.12
N ALA A 56 -0.21 3.47 6.89
CA ALA A 56 1.15 3.99 6.89
C ALA A 56 1.85 3.85 5.53
N LEU A 57 1.61 2.74 4.82
CA LEU A 57 2.15 2.54 3.47
C LEU A 57 1.59 3.56 2.47
N ILE A 58 0.29 3.83 2.57
CA ILE A 58 -0.43 4.77 1.69
C ILE A 58 0.00 6.21 1.98
N GLU A 59 -0.03 6.62 3.25
CA GLU A 59 0.39 7.96 3.68
C GLU A 59 1.86 8.23 3.33
N ALA A 60 2.74 7.23 3.43
CA ALA A 60 4.12 7.37 3.00
C ALA A 60 4.24 7.72 1.52
N GLU A 61 3.47 7.07 0.64
CA GLU A 61 3.45 7.39 -0.79
C GLU A 61 2.91 8.81 -1.02
N GLU A 62 1.80 9.15 -0.36
CA GLU A 62 1.18 10.48 -0.46
C GLU A 62 2.12 11.62 0.01
N LEU A 63 2.93 11.39 1.06
CA LEU A 63 3.93 12.34 1.56
C LEU A 63 5.26 12.30 0.78
N GLY A 64 5.36 11.47 -0.26
CA GLY A 64 6.59 11.26 -1.03
C GLY A 64 7.75 10.74 -0.19
N ILE A 65 7.46 9.91 0.81
CA ILE A 65 8.43 9.22 1.67
C ILE A 65 8.59 7.80 1.14
N ASN A 66 9.84 7.40 0.90
CA ASN A 66 10.18 6.09 0.37
C ASN A 66 11.40 5.51 1.09
N GLN A 67 11.75 4.26 0.76
CA GLN A 67 12.86 3.56 1.41
C GLN A 67 14.20 4.31 1.26
N ASN A 68 14.40 5.02 0.14
CA ASN A 68 15.65 5.72 -0.18
C ASN A 68 15.78 7.09 0.50
N ASN A 69 14.68 7.78 0.77
CA ASN A 69 14.68 9.15 1.31
C ASN A 69 14.23 9.23 2.78
N LEU A 70 13.88 8.11 3.41
CA LEU A 70 13.39 8.06 4.79
C LEU A 70 14.29 8.83 5.76
N GLU A 71 15.60 8.59 5.73
CA GLU A 71 16.55 9.25 6.65
C GLU A 71 16.64 10.77 6.39
N GLN A 72 16.54 11.21 5.13
CA GLN A 72 16.45 12.63 4.80
C GLN A 72 15.14 13.25 5.34
N LYS A 73 14.02 12.54 5.20
CA LYS A 73 12.69 13.01 5.63
C LYS A 73 12.60 13.19 7.15
N LYS A 74 13.46 12.56 7.95
CA LYS A 74 13.54 12.79 9.40
C LYS A 74 13.96 14.20 9.79
N ALA A 75 14.63 14.94 8.89
CA ALA A 75 15.00 16.33 9.12
C ALA A 75 13.91 17.32 8.67
N SER A 76 12.74 16.84 8.24
CA SER A 76 11.65 17.69 7.75
C SER A 76 11.07 18.56 8.86
N THR A 77 10.70 19.79 8.51
CA THR A 77 9.96 20.72 9.39
C THR A 77 8.45 20.69 9.13
N ASP A 78 7.98 19.91 8.15
CA ASP A 78 6.55 19.74 7.88
C ASP A 78 5.88 18.99 9.05
N PRO A 79 4.89 19.60 9.74
CA PRO A 79 4.20 18.96 10.86
C PRO A 79 3.56 17.61 10.50
N LYS A 80 3.12 17.42 9.25
CA LYS A 80 2.55 16.14 8.78
C LYS A 80 3.61 15.05 8.79
N ILE A 81 4.81 15.34 8.27
CA ILE A 81 5.93 14.38 8.22
C ILE A 81 6.45 14.10 9.63
N ILE A 82 6.59 15.14 10.46
CA ILE A 82 7.03 14.99 11.86
C ILE A 82 6.11 14.03 12.61
N ARG A 83 4.79 14.22 12.50
CA ARG A 83 3.83 13.36 13.18
C ARG A 83 3.78 11.96 12.59
N PHE A 84 3.74 11.86 11.26
CA PHE A 84 3.74 10.59 10.56
C PHE A 84 4.93 9.71 10.93
N LEU A 85 6.13 10.30 11.02
CA LEU A 85 7.36 9.60 11.40
C LEU A 85 7.53 9.45 12.91
N GLY A 86 6.61 9.96 13.74
CA GLY A 86 6.69 9.85 15.21
C GLY A 86 7.83 10.68 15.84
N LEU A 87 8.26 11.76 15.19
CA LEU A 87 9.41 12.58 15.62
C LEU A 87 9.07 13.56 16.74
N GLU A 88 7.79 13.76 17.04
CA GLU A 88 7.33 14.62 18.14
C GLU A 88 7.60 14.02 19.54
N GLY A 89 7.95 12.72 19.63
CA GLY A 89 8.36 12.07 20.87
C GLY A 89 7.28 12.02 21.96
N THR A 90 6.00 12.15 21.58
CA THR A 90 4.87 12.23 22.51
C THR A 90 4.36 10.83 22.86
N ALA A 91 3.94 10.64 24.12
CA ALA A 91 3.24 9.43 24.56
C ALA A 91 1.88 9.23 23.86
N ASP A 92 1.35 10.28 23.22
CA ASP A 92 0.05 10.29 22.54
C ASP A 92 0.13 9.98 21.04
N SER A 93 1.29 9.52 20.55
CA SER A 93 1.43 9.11 19.14
C SER A 93 0.45 7.98 18.77
N ILE A 94 0.09 7.90 17.48
CA ILE A 94 -0.73 6.79 16.96
C ILE A 94 -0.06 5.45 17.28
N GLY A 95 1.27 5.35 17.15
CA GLY A 95 2.03 4.14 17.51
C GLY A 95 1.78 3.73 18.96
N SER A 96 1.93 4.67 19.91
CA SER A 96 1.71 4.43 21.33
C SER A 96 0.28 3.96 21.63
N ARG A 97 -0.73 4.55 20.98
CA ARG A 97 -2.15 4.15 21.11
C ARG A 97 -2.42 2.73 20.57
N LEU A 98 -1.59 2.26 19.64
CA LEU A 98 -1.62 0.90 19.10
C LEU A 98 -0.79 -0.10 19.93
N GLY A 99 -0.05 0.37 20.95
CA GLY A 99 0.90 -0.44 21.70
C GLY A 99 2.20 -0.73 20.93
N LEU A 100 2.54 0.13 19.96
CA LEU A 100 3.76 0.07 19.17
C LEU A 100 4.70 1.22 19.57
N GLU A 101 5.97 1.10 19.15
CA GLU A 101 6.91 2.22 19.24
C GLU A 101 6.44 3.41 18.38
N PRO A 102 6.68 4.67 18.81
CA PRO A 102 6.29 5.85 18.04
C PRO A 102 6.87 5.88 16.61
N ASP A 103 8.01 5.22 16.39
CA ASP A 103 8.70 5.15 15.10
C ASP A 103 8.22 4.02 14.15
N TYR A 104 7.08 3.37 14.44
CA TYR A 104 6.63 2.18 13.70
C TYR A 104 6.52 2.41 12.18
N THR A 105 6.08 3.60 11.75
CA THR A 105 6.00 3.97 10.32
C THR A 105 7.38 4.00 9.66
N GLN A 106 8.40 4.49 10.36
CA GLN A 106 9.79 4.46 9.88
C GLN A 106 10.25 3.03 9.67
N ARG A 107 9.90 2.11 10.58
CA ARG A 107 10.27 0.69 10.47
C ARG A 107 9.61 0.04 9.26
N ILE A 108 8.31 0.28 9.05
CA ILE A 108 7.58 -0.22 7.87
C ILE A 108 8.30 0.24 6.59
N ILE A 109 8.49 1.54 6.43
CA ILE A 109 9.06 2.13 5.20
C ILE A 109 10.49 1.63 4.98
N ARG A 110 11.30 1.54 6.03
CA ARG A 110 12.66 1.02 5.95
C ARG A 110 12.72 -0.40 5.39
N HIS A 111 11.74 -1.25 5.73
CA HIS A 111 11.78 -2.66 5.38
C HIS A 111 11.08 -2.99 4.06
N VAL A 112 9.96 -2.34 3.73
CA VAL A 112 9.15 -2.71 2.57
C VAL A 112 8.91 -1.57 1.57
N GLY A 113 9.29 -0.34 1.94
CA GLY A 113 8.95 0.87 1.21
C GLY A 113 7.53 1.36 1.48
N ASN A 114 7.06 2.32 0.68
CA ASN A 114 5.69 2.78 0.66
C ASN A 114 4.78 1.92 -0.24
N TYR A 115 3.48 2.26 -0.32
CA TYR A 115 2.52 1.53 -1.14
C TYR A 115 2.94 1.44 -2.62
N GLY A 116 3.37 2.57 -3.21
CA GLY A 116 3.85 2.62 -4.59
C GLY A 116 5.07 1.74 -4.85
N GLU A 117 6.04 1.70 -3.93
CA GLU A 117 7.23 0.84 -4.03
C GLU A 117 6.86 -0.66 -3.97
N ILE A 118 5.90 -1.02 -3.11
CA ILE A 118 5.37 -2.38 -3.03
C ILE A 118 4.64 -2.72 -4.34
N TYR A 119 3.80 -1.82 -4.83
CA TYR A 119 3.03 -2.03 -6.06
C TYR A 119 3.98 -2.20 -7.25
N GLU A 120 4.91 -1.28 -7.47
CA GLU A 120 5.80 -1.28 -8.62
C GLU A 120 6.67 -2.56 -8.67
N ARG A 121 7.20 -2.98 -7.51
CA ARG A 121 8.04 -4.18 -7.44
C ARG A 121 7.28 -5.48 -7.76
N ASN A 122 6.00 -5.56 -7.42
CA ASN A 122 5.24 -6.82 -7.52
C ASN A 122 4.27 -6.86 -8.70
N LEU A 123 3.72 -5.71 -9.09
CA LEU A 123 2.66 -5.54 -10.09
C LEU A 123 2.98 -4.45 -11.12
N GLY A 124 4.09 -3.72 -10.97
CA GLY A 124 4.48 -2.69 -11.93
C GLY A 124 4.83 -3.26 -13.31
N PRO A 125 5.05 -2.40 -14.32
CA PRO A 125 5.37 -2.80 -15.68
C PRO A 125 6.58 -3.75 -15.80
N ASN A 126 7.51 -3.67 -14.86
CA ASN A 126 8.72 -4.50 -14.82
C ASN A 126 8.59 -5.76 -13.95
N SER A 127 7.42 -5.99 -13.36
CA SER A 127 7.15 -7.17 -12.54
C SER A 127 6.82 -8.39 -13.39
N LEU A 128 6.84 -9.57 -12.78
CA LEU A 128 6.36 -10.79 -13.44
C LEU A 128 4.86 -10.70 -13.76
N THR A 129 4.09 -9.91 -13.03
CA THR A 129 2.63 -9.84 -13.13
C THR A 129 2.19 -8.39 -13.35
N PRO A 130 2.45 -7.81 -14.54
CA PRO A 130 2.21 -6.39 -14.78
C PRO A 130 0.71 -6.07 -14.78
N ILE A 131 0.31 -5.19 -13.87
CA ILE A 131 -1.05 -4.68 -13.72
C ILE A 131 -0.96 -3.16 -13.57
N GLU A 132 -1.64 -2.43 -14.46
CA GLU A 132 -1.78 -0.98 -14.31
C GLU A 132 -2.47 -0.62 -12.99
N ARG A 133 -1.99 0.44 -12.32
CA ARG A 133 -2.52 0.90 -11.02
C ARG A 133 -4.04 1.07 -11.06
N GLY A 134 -4.55 1.85 -12.01
CA GLY A 134 -5.98 2.13 -12.15
C GLY A 134 -6.60 2.62 -10.84
N LEU A 135 -7.61 1.92 -10.32
CA LEU A 135 -8.22 2.25 -9.02
C LEU A 135 -7.24 2.19 -7.83
N ASN A 136 -6.09 1.52 -7.99
CA ASN A 136 -5.02 1.47 -7.00
C ASN A 136 -4.10 2.72 -7.04
N ASN A 137 -4.38 3.72 -7.89
CA ASN A 137 -3.72 5.01 -7.78
C ASN A 137 -4.11 5.71 -6.47
N LEU A 138 -3.25 6.62 -6.01
CA LEU A 138 -3.61 7.52 -4.92
C LEU A 138 -4.84 8.35 -5.33
N TRP A 139 -5.70 8.62 -4.35
CA TRP A 139 -6.90 9.42 -4.52
C TRP A 139 -6.64 10.83 -5.10
N ASN A 140 -5.46 11.40 -4.81
CA ASN A 140 -5.06 12.74 -5.22
C ASN A 140 -4.19 12.76 -6.49
N ASN A 141 -4.04 11.61 -7.17
CA ASN A 141 -3.38 11.57 -8.47
C ASN A 141 -4.17 12.45 -9.45
N THR A 142 -3.49 13.41 -10.10
CA THR A 142 -4.13 14.42 -10.96
C THR A 142 -4.39 13.94 -12.38
N GLU A 143 -3.70 12.89 -12.83
CA GLU A 143 -3.85 12.32 -14.18
C GLU A 143 -4.88 11.20 -14.17
N GLU A 144 -4.76 10.29 -13.20
CA GLU A 144 -5.64 9.14 -13.02
C GLU A 144 -6.02 8.99 -11.54
N PRO A 145 -7.04 9.72 -11.05
CA PRO A 145 -7.49 9.63 -9.67
C PRO A 145 -7.89 8.19 -9.30
N GLY A 146 -7.33 7.65 -8.23
CA GLY A 146 -7.67 6.32 -7.73
C GLY A 146 -8.52 6.35 -6.45
N LEU A 147 -8.56 5.21 -5.76
CA LEU A 147 -9.35 5.00 -4.54
C LEU A 147 -8.47 4.77 -3.30
N ILE A 148 -7.14 4.75 -3.46
CA ILE A 148 -6.22 4.49 -2.37
C ILE A 148 -6.06 5.76 -1.54
N TYR A 149 -6.53 5.70 -0.30
CA TYR A 149 -6.65 6.82 0.63
C TYR A 149 -6.28 6.38 2.05
N SER A 150 -5.46 7.18 2.72
CA SER A 150 -5.16 7.03 4.14
C SER A 150 -5.93 8.08 4.95
N PRO A 151 -6.55 7.73 6.09
CA PRO A 151 -6.99 8.74 7.03
C PRO A 151 -5.77 9.52 7.55
N PRO A 152 -5.95 10.79 7.93
CA PRO A 152 -4.82 11.61 8.33
C PRO A 152 -4.21 11.10 9.64
N PHE A 153 -2.88 11.07 9.71
CA PHE A 153 -2.13 10.74 10.92
C PHE A 153 -2.17 11.95 11.87
N ARG A 154 -3.21 12.03 12.72
CA ARG A 154 -3.48 13.14 13.65
C ARG A 154 -3.93 12.64 15.01
#